data_AF-J3MIS8-F1
#
_entry.id   AF-J3MIS8-F1
#
_cell.length_a   1.000
_cell.length_b   1.000
_cell.length_c   1.000
_cell.angle_alpha   90.00
_cell.angle_beta   90.00
_cell.angle_gamma   90.00
#
_symmetry.space_group_name_H-M   'P 1'
#
loop_
_entity.id
_entity.type
_entity.pdbx_description
1 polymer ?
#
loop_
_entity_poly.entity_id
_entity_poly.type
_entity_poly.pdbx_seq_one_letter_code
_entity_poly.pdbx_strand_id
1 'polypeptide(L)' 'MMLKTAASVPSLRHNDGQVKAGDVGRVMARKPKDVWAVRLAIGTYLLDGKYFKALDIDEGDDTAMQQTSDQLL' A
#
# COMPACT_ATOMS: atom_id res chain seq x y z
N MET A 1 -12.89 -5.18 -14.99
CA MET A 1 -12.68 -4.09 -14.01
C MET A 1 -11.47 -3.28 -14.46
N MET A 2 -11.58 -1.96 -14.62
CA MET A 2 -10.45 -1.11 -15.04
C MET A 2 -9.85 -0.42 -13.80
N LEU A 3 -8.66 -0.84 -13.39
CA LEU A 3 -7.89 -0.16 -12.35
C LEU A 3 -7.10 0.99 -13.00
N LYS A 4 -7.16 2.19 -12.42
CA LYS A 4 -6.31 3.30 -12.85
C LYS A 4 -5.17 3.46 -11.85
N THR A 5 -3.94 3.46 -12.34
CA THR A 5 -2.73 3.57 -11.54
C THR A 5 -1.94 4.80 -12.01
N ALA A 6 -1.48 5.64 -11.08
CA ALA A 6 -0.53 6.71 -11.40
C ALA A 6 0.85 6.35 -10.86
N ALA A 7 1.80 6.00 -11.72
CA ALA A 7 3.22 6.14 -11.38
C ALA A 7 3.54 7.64 -11.25
N SER A 8 4.60 8.01 -10.50
CA SER A 8 5.11 9.35 -10.07
C SER A 8 4.97 10.57 -11.04
N VAL A 9 3.79 10.78 -11.62
CA VAL A 9 3.44 11.73 -12.67
C VAL A 9 1.91 11.94 -12.57
N PRO A 10 1.39 13.15 -12.83
CA PRO A 10 0.09 13.58 -12.32
C PRO A 10 -1.13 13.00 -13.06
N SER A 11 -0.93 12.06 -14.00
CA SER A 11 -2.02 11.43 -14.75
C SER A 11 -2.28 10.00 -14.26
N LEU A 12 -3.51 9.73 -13.85
CA LEU A 12 -4.04 8.38 -13.65
C LEU A 12 -3.98 7.65 -15.00
N ARG A 13 -2.99 6.78 -15.18
CA ARG A 13 -2.85 5.97 -16.40
C ARG A 13 -3.68 4.70 -16.28
N HIS A 14 -3.92 4.08 -17.43
CA HIS A 14 -4.48 2.75 -17.45
C HIS A 14 -3.47 1.79 -16.80
N ASN A 15 -3.95 0.94 -15.91
CA ASN A 15 -3.11 -0.10 -15.33
C ASN A 15 -2.87 -1.20 -16.36
N ASP A 16 -1.65 -1.30 -16.89
CA ASP A 16 -1.26 -2.30 -17.90
C ASP A 16 -0.88 -3.65 -17.27
N GLY A 17 -1.69 -4.09 -16.29
CA GLY A 17 -1.46 -5.34 -15.54
C GLY A 17 -0.38 -5.27 -14.45
N GLN A 18 0.16 -4.08 -14.16
CA GLN A 18 1.17 -3.87 -13.12
C GLN A 18 0.61 -4.17 -11.73
N VAL A 19 -0.53 -3.57 -11.40
CA VAL A 19 -1.25 -3.84 -10.15
C VAL A 19 -2.37 -4.83 -10.41
N LYS A 20 -2.44 -5.89 -9.63
CA LYS A 20 -3.45 -6.95 -9.78
C LYS A 20 -4.46 -6.91 -8.64
N ALA A 21 -5.63 -7.47 -8.87
CA ALA A 21 -6.58 -7.68 -7.79
C ALA A 21 -5.98 -8.64 -6.76
N GLY A 22 -6.04 -8.27 -5.48
CA GLY A 22 -5.40 -9.02 -4.40
C GLY A 22 -4.01 -8.49 -4.01
N ASP A 23 -3.44 -7.55 -4.77
CA ASP A 23 -2.22 -6.87 -4.33
C ASP A 23 -2.50 -6.07 -3.04
N VAL A 24 -1.62 -6.28 -2.06
CA VAL A 24 -1.67 -5.62 -0.76
C VAL A 24 -0.58 -4.55 -0.70
N GLY A 25 -0.93 -3.40 -0.12
CA GLY A 25 -0.02 -2.29 0.05
C GLY A 25 -0.29 -1.49 1.31
N ARG A 26 0.63 -0.58 1.61
CA ARG A 26 0.51 0.36 2.72
C ARG A 26 0.03 1.71 2.22
N VAL A 27 -0.97 2.28 2.89
CA VAL A 27 -1.36 3.68 2.67
C VAL A 27 -0.23 4.60 3.17
N MET A 28 0.29 5.43 2.28
CA MET A 28 1.32 6.42 2.58
C MET A 28 0.73 7.80 2.84
N ALA A 29 -0.30 8.20 2.08
CA ALA A 29 -0.96 9.49 2.24
C ALA A 29 -2.36 9.53 1.64
N ARG A 30 -3.27 10.26 2.29
CA ARG A 30 -4.56 10.69 1.73
C ARG A 30 -4.38 11.93 0.87
N LYS A 31 -5.00 11.95 -0.31
CA LYS A 31 -5.05 13.10 -1.22
C LYS A 31 -6.50 13.59 -1.36
N PRO A 32 -6.71 14.84 -1.81
CA PRO A 32 -8.05 15.33 -2.12
C PRO A 32 -8.76 14.45 -3.15
N LYS A 33 -10.10 14.50 -3.17
CA LYS A 33 -10.97 13.72 -4.09
C LYS A 33 -10.91 12.20 -3.90
N ASP A 34 -10.72 11.77 -2.65
CA ASP A 34 -10.66 10.35 -2.27
C ASP A 34 -9.61 9.53 -3.04
N VAL A 35 -8.48 10.18 -3.36
CA VAL A 35 -7.32 9.54 -3.96
C VAL A 35 -6.29 9.26 -2.86
N TRP A 36 -5.61 8.13 -2.96
CA TRP A 36 -4.70 7.62 -1.94
C TRP A 36 -3.37 7.23 -2.57
N ALA A 37 -2.26 7.67 -1.96
CA ALA A 37 -0.94 7.18 -2.31
C ALA A 37 -0.70 5.87 -1.57
N VAL A 38 -0.58 4.77 -2.32
CA VAL A 38 -0.38 3.42 -1.78
C VAL A 38 0.97 2.89 -2.24
N ARG A 39 1.78 2.44 -1.28
CA ARG A 39 3.03 1.74 -1.55
C ARG A 39 2.74 0.26 -1.72
N LEU A 40 2.96 -0.24 -2.93
CA LEU A 40 2.96 -1.65 -3.31
C LEU A 40 4.41 -2.15 -3.44
N ALA A 41 4.60 -3.46 -3.53
CA ALA A 41 5.93 -4.05 -3.72
C ALA A 41 6.66 -3.51 -4.97
N ILE A 42 5.91 -3.28 -6.05
CA ILE A 42 6.44 -2.81 -7.34
C ILE A 42 6.63 -1.29 -7.41
N GLY A 43 6.13 -0.52 -6.44
CA GLY A 43 6.21 0.94 -6.48
C GLY A 43 5.08 1.66 -5.73
N THR A 44 5.07 2.98 -5.83
CA THR A 44 4.04 3.82 -5.21
C THR A 44 3.06 4.30 -6.27
N TYR A 45 1.76 4.16 -6.01
CA TYR A 45 0.70 4.50 -6.95
C TYR A 45 -0.39 5.35 -6.30
N LEU A 46 -1.05 6.18 -7.11
CA LEU A 46 -2.31 6.82 -6.72
C LEU A 46 -3.48 5.93 -7.10
N LEU A 47 -4.30 5.58 -6.11
CA LEU A 47 -5.51 4.77 -6.25
C LEU A 47 -6.72 5.54 -5.71
N ASP A 48 -7.85 5.43 -6.38
CA ASP A 48 -9.14 5.96 -5.90
C ASP A 48 -9.70 4.99 -4.83
N GLY A 49 -10.25 5.54 -3.75
CA GLY A 49 -10.77 4.81 -2.59
C GLY A 49 -11.75 3.70 -2.95
N LYS A 50 -12.48 3.83 -4.06
CA LYS A 50 -13.44 2.80 -4.52
C LYS A 50 -12.79 1.51 -5.05
N TYR A 51 -11.49 1.51 -5.33
CA TYR A 51 -10.81 0.35 -5.95
C TYR A 51 -10.07 -0.53 -4.94
N PHE A 52 -10.06 -0.18 -3.66
CA PHE A 52 -9.43 -0.97 -2.61
C PHE A 52 -10.24 -0.90 -1.33
N LYS A 53 -9.92 -1.78 -0.38
CA LYS A 53 -10.50 -1.77 0.96
C LYS A 53 -9.40 -1.91 1.99
N ALA A 54 -9.66 -1.45 3.22
CA ALA A 54 -8.80 -1.76 4.34
C ALA A 54 -8.73 -3.28 4.49
N LEU A 55 -7.53 -3.78 4.82
CA LEU A 55 -7.36 -5.16 5.21
C LEU A 55 -7.62 -5.22 6.71
N ASP A 56 -8.54 -6.08 7.11
CA ASP A 56 -8.69 -6.45 8.51
C ASP A 56 -7.50 -7.37 8.84
N ILE A 57 -6.48 -6.77 9.45
CA ILE A 57 -5.38 -7.51 10.04
C ILE A 57 -5.83 -7.74 11.47
N ASP A 58 -6.34 -8.94 11.77
CA ASP A 58 -6.44 -9.37 13.17
C ASP A 58 -5.03 -9.21 13.76
N GLU A 59 -4.89 -8.44 14.84
CA GLU A 59 -3.63 -8.04 15.51
C GLU A 59 -2.85 -9.27 16.04
N GLY A 60 -2.30 -10.08 15.14
CA GLY A 60 -1.76 -11.41 15.44
C GLY A 60 -0.33 -11.66 14.97
N ASP A 61 0.36 -10.68 14.37
CA ASP A 61 1.73 -10.89 13.84
C ASP A 61 2.67 -9.70 14.12
N ASP A 62 2.49 -9.01 15.25
CA ASP A 62 3.50 -8.08 15.82
C ASP A 62 4.51 -8.83 16.69
N THR A 63 5.20 -9.86 16.16
CA THR A 63 6.39 -10.44 16.82
C THR A 63 7.65 -10.12 16.01
N ALA A 64 7.96 -8.83 15.91
CA ALA A 64 9.31 -8.38 15.62
C ALA A 64 10.14 -8.46 16.90
N MET A 65 11.01 -9.47 16.94
CA MET A 65 12.16 -9.69 17.82
C MET A 65 12.53 -8.53 18.75
N GLN A 66 12.24 -8.71 20.06
CA GLN A 66 12.78 -7.89 21.13
C GLN A 66 14.31 -8.03 21.15
N GLN A 67 14.98 -6.88 21.19
CA GLN A 67 16.42 -6.68 21.22
C GLN A 67 17.09 -7.48 22.35
N THR A 68 18.00 -8.41 22.02
CA THR A 68 18.98 -8.95 22.97
C THR A 68 20.19 -8.03 22.97
N SER A 69 20.23 -7.07 23.88
CA SER A 69 21.44 -6.28 24.17
C SER A 69 21.40 -5.77 25.61
N ASP A 70 21.38 -6.68 26.57
CA ASP A 70 21.81 -6.41 27.95
C ASP A 70 22.18 -7.73 28.64
N GLN A 71 23.28 -8.33 28.17
CA GLN A 71 23.99 -9.37 28.93
C GLN A 71 25.46 -9.37 28.48
N LEU A 72 26.25 -8.45 29.01
CA LEU A 72 27.62 -8.78 29.37
C LEU A 72 28.04 -7.93 30.57
N LEU A 73 28.62 -8.65 31.53
CA LEU A 73 29.02 -8.30 32.89
C LEU A 73 29.64 -6.91 33.07
#